data_AF-A0A9K3GWR5-F1
#
_entry.id   AF-A0A9K3GWR5-F1
#
_cell.length_a   1.000
_cell.length_b   1.000
_cell.length_c   1.000
_cell.angle_alpha   90.00
_cell.angle_beta   90.00
_cell.angle_gamma   90.00
#
_symmetry.space_group_name_H-M   'P 1'
#
loop_
_entity.id
_entity.type
_entity.pdbx_description
1 polymer ?
#
loop_
_entity_poly.entity_id
_entity_poly.type
_entity_poly.pdbx_seq_one_letter_code
_entity_poly.pdbx_strand_id
1 'polypeptide(L)' 'MCSFWNTEEWQKKFEAGKSNRKNDLCIHTGGSIGFDEHRANMEKKEGKKVGYMKVFFQTHATKECKKRV' A
#
# COMPACT_ATOMS: atom_id res chain seq x y z
N MET A 1 28.32 1.70 -13.00
CA MET A 1 26.93 2.22 -12.90
C MET A 1 26.26 1.99 -14.24
N CYS A 2 25.07 1.38 -14.29
CA CYS A 2 24.44 1.03 -15.58
C CYS A 2 24.02 2.33 -16.31
N SER A 3 24.50 2.54 -17.54
CA SER A 3 24.30 3.79 -18.31
C SER A 3 22.84 4.18 -18.51
N PHE A 4 21.93 3.21 -18.43
CA PHE A 4 20.48 3.40 -18.47
C PHE A 4 19.96 4.38 -17.40
N TRP A 5 20.53 4.34 -16.18
CA TRP A 5 20.11 5.18 -15.05
C TRP A 5 20.63 6.63 -15.15
N ASN A 6 21.55 6.91 -16.07
CA ASN A 6 22.09 8.25 -16.28
C ASN A 6 21.44 8.99 -17.45
N THR A 7 20.40 8.41 -18.07
CA THR A 7 19.65 9.08 -19.13
C THR A 7 18.78 10.20 -18.55
N GLU A 8 18.61 11.29 -19.29
CA GLU A 8 17.71 12.39 -18.90
C GLU A 8 16.27 11.89 -18.71
N GLU A 9 15.82 10.94 -19.53
CA GLU A 9 14.50 10.32 -19.40
C GLU A 9 14.34 9.61 -18.06
N TRP A 10 15.37 8.88 -17.63
CA TRP A 10 15.35 8.19 -16.35
C TRP A 10 15.35 9.18 -15.18
N GLN A 11 16.19 10.21 -15.24
CA GLN A 11 16.24 11.29 -14.24
C GLN A 11 14.88 11.99 -14.09
N LYS A 12 14.21 12.30 -15.21
CA LYS A 12 12.86 12.90 -15.21
C LYS A 12 11.83 11.99 -14.54
N LYS A 13 11.85 10.68 -14.85
CA LYS A 13 10.96 9.70 -14.20
C LYS A 13 11.26 9.55 -12.70
N PHE A 14 12.52 9.59 -12.32
CA PHE A 14 12.94 9.53 -10.92
C PHE A 14 12.43 10.73 -10.11
N GLU A 15 12.66 11.96 -10.58
CA GLU A 15 12.21 13.16 -9.88
C GLU A 15 10.68 13.26 -9.83
N ALA A 16 9.98 12.88 -10.91
CA ALA A 16 8.52 12.77 -10.90
C ALA A 16 8.02 11.75 -9.87
N GLY A 17 8.60 10.54 -9.84
CA GLY A 17 8.26 9.51 -8.86
C GLY A 17 8.55 9.94 -7.43
N LYS A 18 9.65 10.66 -7.19
CA LYS A 18 10.02 11.22 -5.89
C LYS A 18 9.07 12.32 -5.44
N SER A 19 8.63 13.20 -6.34
CA SER A 19 7.64 14.24 -6.06
C SER A 19 6.27 13.63 -5.74
N ASN A 20 5.84 12.61 -6.49
CA ASN A 20 4.60 11.89 -6.22
C ASN A 20 4.61 11.25 -4.81
N ARG A 21 5.74 10.68 -4.40
CA ARG A 21 5.95 10.16 -3.03
C ARG A 21 6.13 11.23 -1.96
N LYS A 22 6.28 12.51 -2.30
CA LYS A 22 6.27 13.59 -1.29
C LYS A 22 4.86 13.93 -0.84
N ASN A 23 3.85 13.56 -1.64
CA ASN A 23 2.44 13.74 -1.34
C ASN A 23 1.80 12.46 -0.75
N ASP A 24 2.61 11.62 -0.09
CA ASP A 24 2.27 10.30 0.47
C ASP A 24 1.41 10.39 1.75
N LEU A 25 0.45 11.31 1.80
CA LEU A 25 -0.69 11.17 2.73
C LEU A 25 -1.54 9.95 2.37
N CYS A 26 -1.35 9.39 1.18
CA CYS A 26 -1.96 8.13 0.77
C CYS A 26 -1.06 6.98 1.20
N ILE A 27 -1.37 6.36 2.35
CA ILE A 27 -0.89 5.02 2.70
C ILE A 27 -1.23 4.11 1.52
N HIS A 28 -0.24 3.78 0.70
CA HIS A 28 -0.43 2.98 -0.50
C HIS A 28 -0.87 1.56 -0.12
N THR A 29 -2.18 1.32 -0.05
CA THR A 29 -2.76 -0.02 -0.16
C THR A 29 -3.11 -0.21 -1.62
N GLY A 30 -2.34 -1.02 -2.34
CA GLY A 30 -2.60 -1.32 -3.75
C GLY A 30 -4.04 -1.78 -3.96
N GLY A 31 -4.89 -0.92 -4.52
CA GLY A 31 -6.32 -1.14 -4.70
C GLY A 31 -7.12 0.16 -4.75
N SER A 32 -8.40 0.07 -5.11
CA SER A 32 -9.36 1.19 -5.11
C SER A 32 -9.88 1.55 -3.71
N ILE A 33 -9.52 0.78 -2.69
CA ILE A 33 -9.95 0.92 -1.30
C ILE A 33 -8.73 1.25 -0.45
N GLY A 34 -8.79 2.38 0.25
CA GLY A 34 -7.74 2.81 1.18
C GLY A 34 -7.69 1.97 2.45
N PHE A 35 -6.58 2.08 3.19
CA PHE A 35 -6.39 1.35 4.45
C PHE A 35 -7.51 1.62 5.47
N ASP A 36 -7.86 2.90 5.70
CA ASP A 36 -8.89 3.27 6.68
C ASP A 36 -10.27 2.75 6.31
N GLU A 37 -10.59 2.75 5.01
CA GLU A 37 -11.85 2.18 4.53
C GLU A 37 -11.88 0.65 4.72
N HIS A 38 -10.76 -0.04 4.46
CA HIS A 38 -10.61 -1.46 4.77
C HIS A 38 -10.80 -1.75 6.27
N ARG A 39 -10.21 -0.91 7.12
CA ARG A 39 -10.34 -1.02 8.58
C ARG A 39 -11.79 -0.81 9.01
N ALA A 40 -12.44 0.27 8.60
CA ALA A 40 -13.82 0.60 8.95
C ALA A 40 -14.79 -0.51 8.53
N ASN A 41 -14.61 -1.06 7.33
CA ASN A 41 -15.41 -2.18 6.84
C ASN A 41 -15.23 -3.45 7.67
N MET A 42 -14.02 -3.75 8.15
CA MET A 42 -13.82 -4.87 9.06
C MET A 42 -14.37 -4.61 10.45
N GLU A 43 -14.21 -3.40 10.99
CA GLU A 43 -14.77 -3.04 12.31
C GLU A 43 -16.29 -3.16 12.31
N LYS A 44 -16.95 -2.75 11.23
CA LYS A 44 -18.40 -2.94 11.04
C LYS A 44 -18.81 -4.42 10.96
N LYS A 45 -17.98 -5.27 10.35
CA LYS A 45 -18.25 -6.72 10.24
C LYS A 45 -18.00 -7.48 11.54
N GLU A 46 -16.96 -7.12 12.29
CA GLU A 46 -16.56 -7.82 13.51
C GLU A 46 -17.18 -7.22 14.78
N GLY A 47 -17.81 -6.04 14.69
CA GLY A 47 -18.40 -5.34 15.84
C GLY A 47 -17.38 -4.87 16.87
N LYS A 48 -16.09 -4.85 16.52
CA LYS A 48 -14.99 -4.48 17.42
C LYS A 48 -13.91 -3.72 16.68
N LYS A 49 -13.10 -2.97 17.43
CA LYS A 49 -11.95 -2.24 16.89
C LYS A 49 -10.93 -3.21 16.30
N VAL A 50 -10.48 -2.94 15.08
CA VAL A 50 -9.55 -3.78 14.35
C VAL A 50 -8.18 -3.13 14.36
N GLY A 51 -7.16 -3.93 14.68
CA GLY A 51 -5.77 -3.48 14.73
C GLY A 51 -5.12 -3.45 13.35
N TYR A 52 -4.08 -2.63 13.21
CA TYR A 52 -3.35 -2.46 11.95
C TYR A 52 -2.87 -3.77 11.33
N MET A 53 -2.24 -4.62 12.14
CA MET A 53 -1.68 -5.90 11.70
C MET A 53 -2.74 -6.81 11.06
N LYS A 54 -3.97 -6.78 11.58
CA LYS A 54 -5.06 -7.59 11.06
C LYS A 54 -5.54 -7.09 9.70
N VAL A 55 -5.63 -5.76 9.53
CA VAL A 55 -5.89 -5.14 8.23
C VAL A 55 -4.80 -5.48 7.23
N PHE A 56 -3.54 -5.41 7.63
CA PHE A 56 -2.39 -5.75 6.80
C PHE A 56 -2.43 -7.21 6.33
N PHE A 57 -2.59 -8.18 7.23
CA PHE A 57 -2.71 -9.59 6.85
C PHE A 57 -3.91 -9.84 5.94
N GLN A 58 -5.05 -9.20 6.21
CA GLN A 58 -6.23 -9.41 5.39
C GLN A 58 -6.09 -8.83 3.97
N THR A 59 -5.33 -7.75 3.79
CA THR A 59 -5.18 -7.07 2.50
C THR A 59 -3.98 -7.60 1.69
N HIS A 60 -2.85 -7.89 2.34
CA HIS A 60 -1.59 -8.21 1.67
C HIS A 60 -1.19 -9.68 1.74
N ALA A 61 -1.74 -10.46 2.69
CA ALA A 61 -1.41 -11.88 2.75
C ALA A 61 -2.09 -12.64 1.60
N THR A 62 -1.37 -13.62 1.05
CA THR A 62 -1.91 -14.52 0.04
C THR A 62 -3.05 -15.35 0.63
N LYS A 63 -3.91 -15.91 -0.23
CA LYS A 63 -5.00 -16.79 0.21
C LYS A 63 -4.48 -17.96 1.06
N GLU A 64 -3.29 -18.48 0.74
CA GLU A 64 -2.67 -19.56 1.50
C GLU A 64 -2.21 -19.12 2.89
N CYS A 65 -1.59 -17.93 3.01
CA CYS A 65 -1.20 -17.38 4.31
C CYS A 65 -2.41 -17.11 5.21
N LYS A 66 -3.53 -16.66 4.63
CA LYS A 66 -4.78 -16.39 5.36
C LYS A 66 -5.43 -17.64 5.95
N LYS A 67 -5.16 -18.84 5.42
CA LYS A 67 -5.71 -20.10 5.95
C LYS A 67 -5.02 -20.56 7.25
N ARG A 68 -3.87 -19.98 7.59
CA ARG A 68 -3.04 -20.36 8.75
C ARG A 68 -3.27 -19.47 9.97
N VAL A 69 -4.18 -18.50 9.87
CA VAL A 69 -4.54 -17.49 10.89
C VAL A 69 -5.99 -17.69 11.28
#